data_AF-A0A7K4DSQ4-F1
#
_entry.id   AF-A0A7K4DSQ4-F1
#
_cell.length_a   1.000
_cell.length_b   1.000
_cell.length_c   1.000
_cell.angle_alpha   90.00
_cell.angle_beta   90.00
_cell.angle_gamma   90.00
#
_symmetry.space_group_name_H-M   'P 1'
#
loop_
_entity.id
_entity.type
_entity.pdbx_description
1 polymer ?
#
loop_
_entity_poly.entity_id
_entity_poly.type
_entity_poly.pdbx_seq_one_letter_code
_entity_poly.pdbx_strand_id
1 'polypeptide(L)'
;MQKAPDDVSNIHNRFSLTLINPSSHYFSLVASLSISAVIFLATYFGYLNSIFSDETWYRLPIIIGVLAATQLLDTRFTKKKEYSKSLHSSLFGTMLWAVTLLMGLLASIVLSKETSLFFIIFGMFLYASFRIGIYTTTLGVNIRKAWAICFVQPLAIFLVLIPQDLWIPMLSDPLSLGYGVSFMIIASVWSYLTDRAGRPGMESTHKTIQAYLASQGNDFTEAEEIMEQRSNETKVSTSQIRLSASNGQKEFRMVLPEIHPG
;
A
#
# COMPACT_ATOMS: atom_id res chain seq x y z
N MET A 1 -10.50 12.15 47.40
CA MET A 1 -9.32 12.55 46.61
C MET A 1 -9.76 12.76 45.17
N GLN A 2 -9.88 14.02 44.72
CA GLN A 2 -10.11 14.32 43.31
C GLN A 2 -8.79 14.11 42.56
N LYS A 3 -8.84 13.29 41.51
CA LYS A 3 -7.69 13.02 40.63
C LYS A 3 -7.29 14.34 39.96
N ALA A 4 -6.03 14.74 40.09
CA ALA A 4 -5.51 15.92 39.40
C ALA A 4 -5.76 15.79 37.89
N PRO A 5 -6.15 16.87 37.19
CA PRO A 5 -6.36 16.83 35.75
C PRO A 5 -5.03 16.46 35.07
N ASP A 6 -5.05 15.40 34.27
CA ASP A 6 -3.89 14.95 33.52
C ASP A 6 -3.72 15.83 32.28
N ASP A 7 -3.02 16.95 32.46
CA ASP A 7 -2.75 17.93 31.43
C ASP A 7 -1.92 17.36 30.26
N VAL A 8 -1.10 16.34 30.53
CA VAL A 8 -0.24 15.70 29.52
C VAL A 8 -1.09 14.88 28.55
N SER A 9 -2.01 14.03 29.05
CA SER A 9 -2.90 13.29 28.16
C SER A 9 -3.93 14.19 27.47
N ASN A 10 -4.33 15.31 28.08
CA ASN A 10 -5.15 16.33 27.43
C ASN A 10 -4.44 17.01 26.24
N ILE A 11 -3.15 17.31 26.35
CA ILE A 11 -2.35 17.86 25.25
C ILE A 11 -2.23 16.83 24.11
N HIS A 12 -1.92 15.56 24.41
CA HIS A 12 -1.88 14.50 23.39
C HIS A 12 -3.23 14.25 22.71
N ASN A 13 -4.34 14.32 23.45
CA ASN A 13 -5.69 14.19 22.88
C ASN A 13 -6.07 15.38 21.98
N ARG A 14 -5.61 16.59 22.32
CA ARG A 14 -5.87 17.80 21.54
C ARG A 14 -5.19 17.78 20.16
N PHE A 15 -4.08 17.06 20.05
CA PHE A 15 -3.35 16.81 18.80
C PHE A 15 -3.68 15.45 18.16
N SER A 16 -4.70 14.72 18.66
CA SER A 16 -5.11 13.45 18.05
C SER A 16 -5.75 13.64 16.67
N LEU A 17 -6.44 14.76 16.45
CA LEU A 17 -6.94 15.16 15.13
C LEU A 17 -5.81 15.42 14.12
N THR A 18 -4.64 15.88 14.57
CA THR A 18 -3.44 16.00 13.75
C THR A 18 -2.72 14.66 13.50
N LEU A 19 -3.12 13.57 14.19
CA LEU A 19 -2.70 12.19 13.87
C LEU A 19 -3.55 11.56 12.75
N ILE A 20 -4.61 12.23 12.27
CA ILE A 20 -5.23 11.92 10.97
C ILE A 20 -4.30 12.42 9.86
N ASN A 21 -3.13 11.81 9.80
CA ASN A 21 -2.21 11.97 8.69
C ASN A 21 -2.74 11.09 7.54
N PRO A 22 -2.68 11.55 6.27
CA PRO A 22 -2.89 10.67 5.10
C PRO A 22 -2.11 9.35 5.15
N SER A 23 -1.06 9.24 5.96
CA SER A 23 -0.28 8.04 6.23
C SER A 23 -0.87 7.09 7.30
N SER A 24 -1.91 7.50 8.03
CA SER A 24 -2.55 6.72 9.10
C SER A 24 -3.37 5.55 8.53
N HIS A 25 -3.29 4.38 9.16
CA HIS A 25 -4.03 3.20 8.71
C HIS A 25 -5.55 3.38 8.86
N TYR A 26 -6.01 4.15 9.86
CA TYR A 26 -7.43 4.46 10.04
C TYR A 26 -7.98 5.30 8.89
N PHE A 27 -7.20 6.29 8.42
CA PHE A 27 -7.58 7.09 7.26
C PHE A 27 -7.75 6.20 6.04
N SER A 28 -6.77 5.34 5.77
CA SER A 28 -6.82 4.45 4.59
C SER A 28 -7.97 3.48 4.63
N LEU A 29 -8.28 2.94 5.81
CA LEU A 29 -9.44 2.08 5.99
C LEU A 29 -10.73 2.84 5.69
N VAL A 30 -11.01 3.94 6.40
CA VAL A 30 -12.26 4.71 6.24
C VAL A 30 -12.41 5.26 4.81
N ALA A 31 -11.33 5.78 4.22
CA ALA A 31 -11.34 6.29 2.86
C ALA A 31 -11.61 5.17 1.85
N SER A 32 -10.99 4.00 2.01
CA SER A 32 -11.21 2.87 1.09
C SER A 32 -12.66 2.36 1.15
N LEU A 33 -13.25 2.30 2.35
CA LEU A 33 -14.67 1.94 2.53
C LEU A 33 -15.59 2.98 1.89
N SER A 34 -15.30 4.27 2.08
CA SER A 34 -16.08 5.36 1.47
C SER A 34 -16.01 5.31 -0.05
N ILE A 35 -14.84 5.04 -0.62
CA ILE A 35 -14.64 4.94 -2.07
C ILE A 35 -15.31 3.68 -2.62
N SER A 36 -15.39 2.59 -1.86
CA SER A 36 -16.16 1.41 -2.29
C SER A 36 -17.65 1.71 -2.46
N ALA A 37 -18.20 2.63 -1.66
CA ALA A 37 -19.55 3.13 -1.87
C ALA A 37 -19.65 3.97 -3.16
N VAL A 38 -18.64 4.80 -3.47
CA VAL A 38 -18.58 5.53 -4.74
C VAL A 38 -18.51 4.57 -5.94
N ILE A 39 -17.72 3.50 -5.86
CA ILE A 39 -17.67 2.45 -6.89
C ILE A 39 -19.07 1.84 -7.09
N PHE A 40 -19.74 1.45 -6.01
CA PHE A 40 -21.10 0.91 -6.07
C PHE A 40 -22.08 1.87 -6.75
N LEU A 41 -22.10 3.13 -6.31
CA LEU A 41 -22.98 4.15 -6.88
C LEU A 41 -22.68 4.42 -8.35
N ALA A 42 -21.40 4.56 -8.71
CA ALA A 42 -20.99 4.79 -10.10
C ALA A 42 -21.35 3.61 -11.00
N THR A 43 -21.17 2.37 -10.53
CA THR A 43 -21.54 1.17 -11.29
C THR A 43 -23.05 1.09 -11.50
N TYR A 44 -23.86 1.25 -10.46
CA TYR A 44 -25.30 1.05 -10.59
C TYR A 44 -26.02 2.23 -11.23
N PHE A 45 -25.72 3.47 -10.87
CA PHE A 45 -26.35 4.63 -11.51
C PHE A 45 -25.77 4.94 -12.89
N GLY A 46 -24.50 4.62 -13.11
CA GLY A 46 -23.81 4.94 -14.35
C GLY A 46 -23.89 3.84 -15.41
N TYR A 47 -23.63 2.58 -15.03
CA TYR A 47 -23.46 1.49 -15.99
C TYR A 47 -24.60 0.47 -16.00
N LEU A 48 -25.23 0.22 -14.85
CA LEU A 48 -26.27 -0.81 -14.66
C LEU A 48 -27.62 -0.22 -14.26
N ASN A 49 -27.92 1.02 -14.68
CA ASN A 49 -29.12 1.74 -14.26
C ASN A 49 -30.41 0.98 -14.60
N SER A 50 -30.45 0.31 -15.75
CA SER A 50 -31.61 -0.48 -16.18
C SER A 50 -31.94 -1.68 -15.29
N ILE A 51 -30.97 -2.18 -14.52
CA ILE A 51 -31.10 -3.34 -13.63
C ILE A 51 -31.13 -2.87 -12.15
N PHE A 52 -31.02 -1.57 -11.90
CA PHE A 52 -31.05 -1.02 -10.55
C PHE A 52 -32.46 -1.15 -9.96
N SER A 53 -32.56 -1.80 -8.81
CA SER A 53 -33.81 -2.02 -8.07
C SER A 53 -33.57 -1.87 -6.57
N ASP A 54 -34.64 -1.83 -5.76
CA ASP A 54 -34.53 -1.72 -4.31
C ASP A 54 -33.74 -2.89 -3.68
N GLU A 55 -33.80 -4.06 -4.31
CA GLU A 55 -33.03 -5.23 -3.90
C GLU A 55 -31.53 -5.02 -4.09
N THR A 56 -31.07 -4.13 -4.97
CA THR A 56 -29.64 -3.92 -5.20
C THR A 56 -28.90 -3.36 -3.97
N TRP A 57 -29.60 -2.68 -3.06
CA TRP A 57 -28.98 -2.00 -1.90
C TRP A 57 -28.28 -2.95 -0.92
N TYR A 58 -28.65 -4.23 -0.84
CA TYR A 58 -27.95 -5.18 0.05
C TYR A 58 -26.50 -5.41 -0.37
N ARG A 59 -26.14 -5.15 -1.63
CA ARG A 59 -24.77 -5.37 -2.14
C ARG A 59 -23.78 -4.38 -1.57
N LEU A 60 -24.20 -3.15 -1.27
CA LEU A 60 -23.34 -2.12 -0.69
C LEU A 60 -22.69 -2.54 0.64
N PRO A 61 -23.44 -2.95 1.69
CA PRO A 61 -22.82 -3.41 2.93
C PRO A 61 -21.98 -4.68 2.74
N ILE A 62 -22.33 -5.56 1.79
CA ILE A 62 -21.51 -6.75 1.48
C ILE A 62 -20.19 -6.35 0.83
N ILE A 63 -20.17 -5.40 -0.12
CA ILE A 63 -18.93 -4.89 -0.74
C ILE A 63 -18.00 -4.33 0.34
N ILE A 64 -18.54 -3.51 1.25
CA ILE A 64 -17.79 -2.94 2.38
C ILE A 64 -17.24 -4.06 3.27
N GLY A 65 -18.07 -5.07 3.59
CA GLY A 65 -17.66 -6.23 4.37
C GLY A 65 -16.57 -7.07 3.71
N VAL A 66 -16.67 -7.32 2.40
CA VAL A 66 -15.66 -8.05 1.62
C VAL A 66 -14.35 -7.26 1.53
N LEU A 67 -14.43 -5.95 1.31
CA LEU A 67 -13.26 -5.06 1.32
C LEU A 67 -12.55 -5.13 2.68
N ALA A 68 -13.27 -4.96 3.79
CA ALA A 68 -12.69 -5.05 5.13
C ALA A 68 -12.09 -6.44 5.41
N ALA A 69 -12.80 -7.52 5.05
CA ALA A 69 -12.34 -8.89 5.25
C ALA A 69 -11.06 -9.20 4.46
N THR A 70 -11.00 -8.79 3.19
CA THR A 70 -9.83 -9.00 2.33
C THR A 70 -8.63 -8.16 2.79
N GLN A 71 -8.85 -6.92 3.24
CA GLN A 71 -7.80 -6.10 3.86
C GLN A 71 -7.22 -6.74 5.12
N LEU A 72 -8.04 -7.43 5.92
CA LEU A 72 -7.55 -8.21 7.06
C LEU A 72 -6.76 -9.43 6.60
N LEU A 73 -7.20 -10.13 5.55
CA LEU A 73 -6.49 -11.29 5.00
C LEU A 73 -5.10 -10.92 4.47
N ASP A 74 -4.95 -9.74 3.86
CA ASP A 74 -3.67 -9.26 3.35
C ASP A 74 -2.57 -9.22 4.43
N THR A 75 -2.93 -8.97 5.69
CA THR A 75 -1.96 -8.97 6.81
C THR A 75 -1.21 -10.28 6.94
N ARG A 76 -1.84 -11.40 6.57
CA ARG A 76 -1.25 -12.74 6.67
C ARG A 76 -0.20 -13.02 5.59
N PHE A 77 -0.22 -12.25 4.51
CA PHE A 77 0.65 -12.48 3.35
C PHE A 77 1.84 -11.52 3.25
N THR A 78 1.94 -10.53 4.15
CA THR A 78 3.02 -9.53 4.17
C THR A 78 4.17 -9.96 5.08
N LYS A 79 5.42 -9.87 4.58
CA LYS A 79 6.63 -10.42 5.22
C LYS A 79 6.91 -9.83 6.61
N LYS A 80 6.51 -8.58 6.86
CA LYS A 80 6.72 -7.84 8.12
C LYS A 80 5.42 -7.40 8.82
N LYS A 81 4.26 -7.99 8.47
CA LYS A 81 2.93 -7.63 9.00
C LYS A 81 2.63 -6.12 8.94
N GLU A 82 3.12 -5.43 7.91
CA GLU A 82 2.93 -4.00 7.73
C GLU A 82 1.51 -3.68 7.25
N TYR A 83 0.57 -3.79 8.19
CA TYR A 83 -0.86 -3.64 7.93
C TYR A 83 -1.22 -2.30 7.29
N SER A 84 -0.60 -1.21 7.79
CA SER A 84 -0.84 0.15 7.28
C SER A 84 -0.56 0.24 5.77
N LYS A 85 0.58 -0.30 5.30
CA LYS A 85 0.96 -0.22 3.88
C LYS A 85 0.05 -1.08 2.99
N SER A 86 -0.43 -2.21 3.50
CA SER A 86 -1.45 -2.99 2.79
C SER A 86 -2.75 -2.22 2.64
N LEU A 87 -3.20 -1.54 3.71
CA LEU A 87 -4.39 -0.68 3.66
C LEU A 87 -4.23 0.48 2.69
N HIS A 88 -3.06 1.13 2.66
CA HIS A 88 -2.74 2.16 1.65
C HIS A 88 -2.81 1.60 0.23
N SER A 89 -2.22 0.42 0.00
CA SER A 89 -2.29 -0.24 -1.30
C SER A 89 -3.74 -0.51 -1.74
N SER A 90 -4.57 -0.97 -0.80
CA SER A 90 -6.00 -1.15 -1.03
C SER A 90 -6.72 0.17 -1.32
N LEU A 91 -6.44 1.23 -0.56
CA LEU A 91 -7.01 2.56 -0.77
C LEU A 91 -6.74 3.07 -2.19
N PHE A 92 -5.47 3.16 -2.58
CA PHE A 92 -5.07 3.65 -3.90
C PHE A 92 -5.66 2.80 -5.02
N GLY A 93 -5.72 1.49 -4.83
CA GLY A 93 -6.36 0.59 -5.78
C GLY A 93 -7.86 0.84 -5.93
N THR A 94 -8.60 1.05 -4.83
CA THR A 94 -10.01 1.44 -4.89
C THR A 94 -10.20 2.83 -5.53
N MET A 95 -9.30 3.79 -5.27
CA MET A 95 -9.29 5.10 -5.94
C MET A 95 -9.13 4.96 -7.44
N LEU A 96 -8.16 4.16 -7.90
CA LEU A 96 -7.91 3.90 -9.32
C LEU A 96 -9.14 3.29 -10.00
N TRP A 97 -9.80 2.33 -9.35
CA TRP A 97 -11.03 1.76 -9.87
C TRP A 97 -12.14 2.81 -9.96
N ALA A 98 -12.37 3.58 -8.90
CA ALA A 98 -13.38 4.64 -8.89
C ALA A 98 -13.12 5.69 -9.99
N VAL A 99 -11.88 6.15 -10.14
CA VAL A 99 -11.50 7.09 -11.20
C VAL A 99 -11.72 6.49 -12.58
N THR A 100 -11.41 5.21 -12.78
CA THR A 100 -11.64 4.53 -14.06
C THR A 100 -13.13 4.50 -14.43
N LEU A 101 -14.00 4.23 -13.46
CA LEU A 101 -15.45 4.30 -13.65
C LEU A 101 -15.92 5.72 -13.97
N LEU A 102 -15.50 6.71 -13.17
CA LEU A 102 -15.90 8.10 -13.38
C LEU A 102 -15.40 8.64 -14.73
N MET A 103 -14.20 8.25 -15.16
CA MET A 103 -13.67 8.59 -16.49
C MET A 103 -14.44 7.92 -17.61
N GLY A 104 -14.90 6.67 -17.42
CA GLY A 104 -15.76 6.02 -18.41
C GLY A 104 -17.13 6.69 -18.54
N LEU A 105 -17.72 7.17 -17.43
CA LEU A 105 -18.95 7.97 -17.46
C LEU A 105 -18.71 9.33 -18.14
N LEU A 106 -17.62 10.01 -17.80
CA LEU A 106 -17.24 11.27 -18.44
C LEU A 106 -17.02 11.09 -19.95
N ALA A 107 -16.33 10.01 -20.35
CA ALA A 107 -16.11 9.68 -21.75
C ALA A 107 -17.42 9.40 -22.49
N SER A 108 -18.37 8.71 -21.85
CA SER A 108 -19.72 8.48 -22.40
C SER A 108 -20.45 9.79 -22.67
N ILE A 109 -20.40 10.74 -21.73
CA ILE A 109 -21.01 12.08 -21.88
C ILE A 109 -20.33 12.87 -23.01
N VAL A 110 -19.00 12.97 -22.98
CA VAL A 110 -18.22 13.79 -23.94
C VAL A 110 -18.33 13.23 -25.37
N LEU A 111 -18.31 11.90 -25.51
CA LEU A 111 -18.37 11.24 -26.83
C LEU A 111 -19.80 10.94 -27.28
N SER A 112 -20.80 11.22 -26.43
CA SER A 112 -22.21 10.88 -26.67
C SER A 112 -22.41 9.40 -27.06
N LYS A 113 -21.71 8.51 -26.36
CA LYS A 113 -21.77 7.06 -26.55
C LYS A 113 -22.32 6.37 -25.32
N GLU A 114 -22.92 5.20 -25.50
CA GLU A 114 -23.35 4.36 -24.38
C GLU A 114 -22.18 3.99 -23.46
N THR A 115 -22.48 3.86 -22.18
CA THR A 115 -21.51 3.45 -21.17
C THR A 115 -21.09 2.00 -21.38
N SER A 116 -19.79 1.76 -21.50
CA SER A 116 -19.25 0.42 -21.72
C SER A 116 -18.88 -0.27 -20.40
N LEU A 117 -19.34 -1.52 -20.22
CA LEU A 117 -18.97 -2.39 -19.10
C LEU A 117 -17.45 -2.66 -19.02
N PHE A 118 -16.72 -2.40 -20.11
CA PHE A 118 -15.25 -2.43 -20.18
C PHE A 118 -14.60 -1.70 -19.00
N PHE A 119 -15.08 -0.51 -18.65
CA PHE A 119 -14.46 0.30 -17.59
C PHE A 119 -14.54 -0.34 -16.20
N ILE A 120 -15.55 -1.18 -15.95
CA ILE A 120 -15.69 -1.92 -14.70
C ILE A 120 -14.60 -2.98 -14.60
N ILE A 121 -14.47 -3.82 -15.62
CA ILE A 121 -13.46 -4.89 -15.66
C ILE A 121 -12.05 -4.31 -15.72
N PHE A 122 -11.84 -3.30 -16.56
CA PHE A 122 -10.57 -2.62 -16.67
C PHE A 122 -10.13 -1.98 -15.35
N GLY A 123 -11.05 -1.34 -14.62
CA GLY A 123 -10.79 -0.80 -13.29
C GLY A 123 -10.42 -1.87 -12.26
N MET A 124 -11.07 -3.04 -12.29
CA MET A 124 -10.71 -4.21 -11.47
C MET A 124 -9.27 -4.67 -11.74
N PHE A 125 -8.87 -4.76 -13.00
CA PHE A 125 -7.51 -5.14 -13.39
C PHE A 125 -6.47 -4.07 -13.07
N LEU A 126 -6.79 -2.79 -13.22
CA LEU A 126 -5.92 -1.68 -12.83
C LEU A 126 -5.67 -1.68 -11.32
N TYR A 127 -6.71 -1.92 -10.52
CA TYR A 127 -6.58 -2.12 -9.08
C TYR A 127 -5.57 -3.25 -8.79
N ALA A 128 -5.78 -4.45 -9.36
CA ALA A 128 -4.86 -5.57 -9.15
C ALA A 128 -3.41 -5.23 -9.59
N SER A 129 -3.25 -4.59 -10.74
CA SER A 129 -1.95 -4.22 -11.32
C SER A 129 -1.18 -3.27 -10.43
N PHE A 130 -1.85 -2.23 -9.92
CA PHE A 130 -1.24 -1.28 -8.99
C PHE A 130 -0.78 -1.96 -7.69
N ARG A 131 -1.63 -2.84 -7.14
CA ARG A 131 -1.26 -3.62 -5.94
C ARG A 131 -0.03 -4.50 -6.19
N ILE A 132 0.09 -5.16 -7.35
CA ILE A 132 1.29 -5.95 -7.70
C ILE A 132 2.55 -5.10 -7.57
N GLY A 133 2.53 -3.86 -8.06
CA GLY A 133 3.64 -2.92 -7.95
C GLY A 133 4.05 -2.68 -6.49
N ILE A 134 3.10 -2.32 -5.61
CA ILE A 134 3.39 -2.07 -4.18
C ILE A 134 3.84 -3.35 -3.46
N TYR A 135 3.16 -4.47 -3.71
CA TYR A 135 3.42 -5.73 -3.01
C TYR A 135 4.81 -6.29 -3.30
N THR A 136 5.27 -6.13 -4.53
CA THR A 136 6.61 -6.57 -4.93
C THR A 136 7.70 -5.60 -4.45
N THR A 137 7.49 -4.29 -4.61
CA THR A 137 8.49 -3.25 -4.27
C THR A 137 8.65 -3.05 -2.77
N THR A 138 7.55 -2.85 -2.04
CA THR A 138 7.56 -2.40 -0.63
C THR A 138 7.28 -3.51 0.37
N LEU A 139 6.44 -4.50 0.02
CA LEU A 139 6.02 -5.57 0.94
C LEU A 139 6.81 -6.88 0.75
N GLY A 140 7.75 -6.90 -0.21
CA GLY A 140 8.68 -8.03 -0.43
C GLY A 140 8.00 -9.33 -0.88
N VAL A 141 6.83 -9.25 -1.50
CA VAL A 141 6.10 -10.42 -2.00
C VAL A 141 6.62 -10.82 -3.36
N ASN A 142 7.00 -12.08 -3.53
CA ASN A 142 7.43 -12.62 -4.82
C ASN A 142 6.36 -12.41 -5.89
N ILE A 143 6.77 -12.05 -7.10
CA ILE A 143 5.87 -11.68 -8.20
C ILE A 143 4.80 -12.73 -8.52
N ARG A 144 5.15 -14.02 -8.43
CA ARG A 144 4.22 -15.15 -8.63
C ARG A 144 3.11 -15.16 -7.58
N LYS A 145 3.44 -14.87 -6.32
CA LYS A 145 2.45 -14.78 -5.23
C LYS A 145 1.67 -13.47 -5.29
N ALA A 146 2.33 -12.38 -5.69
CA ALA A 146 1.71 -11.06 -5.82
C ALA A 146 0.53 -11.09 -6.80
N TRP A 147 0.65 -11.78 -7.94
CA TRP A 147 -0.48 -11.94 -8.87
C TRP A 147 -1.74 -12.49 -8.19
N ALA A 148 -1.62 -13.59 -7.46
CA ALA A 148 -2.76 -14.21 -6.80
C ALA A 148 -3.33 -13.31 -5.69
N ILE A 149 -2.48 -12.84 -4.78
CA ILE A 149 -2.92 -12.06 -3.61
C ILE A 149 -3.55 -10.74 -4.03
N CYS A 150 -2.92 -10.04 -4.99
CA CYS A 150 -3.37 -8.72 -5.43
C CYS A 150 -4.67 -8.79 -6.24
N PHE A 151 -4.96 -9.92 -6.89
CA PHE A 151 -6.17 -10.10 -7.68
C PHE A 151 -7.39 -10.55 -6.86
N VAL A 152 -7.19 -11.29 -5.76
CA VAL A 152 -8.29 -11.82 -4.92
C VAL A 152 -9.23 -10.71 -4.43
N GLN A 153 -8.70 -9.60 -3.93
CA GLN A 153 -9.52 -8.51 -3.40
C GLN A 153 -10.38 -7.81 -4.46
N PRO A 154 -9.83 -7.28 -5.57
CA PRO A 154 -10.66 -6.66 -6.62
C PRO A 154 -11.65 -7.65 -7.23
N LEU A 155 -11.27 -8.93 -7.39
CA LEU A 155 -12.18 -9.96 -7.88
C LEU A 155 -13.33 -10.22 -6.89
N ALA A 156 -13.06 -10.32 -5.59
CA ALA A 156 -14.09 -10.55 -4.58
C ALA A 156 -15.09 -9.38 -4.54
N ILE A 157 -14.61 -8.13 -4.64
CA ILE A 157 -15.46 -6.95 -4.76
C ILE A 157 -16.30 -7.02 -6.04
N PHE A 158 -15.70 -7.38 -7.18
CA PHE A 158 -16.39 -7.54 -8.46
C PHE A 158 -17.54 -8.55 -8.38
N LEU A 159 -17.30 -9.73 -7.81
CA LEU A 159 -18.31 -10.79 -7.70
C LEU A 159 -19.53 -10.34 -6.88
N VAL A 160 -19.33 -9.53 -5.85
CA VAL A 160 -20.46 -8.96 -5.08
C VAL A 160 -21.12 -7.81 -5.83
N LEU A 161 -20.32 -6.95 -6.45
CA LEU A 161 -20.78 -5.74 -7.14
C LEU A 161 -21.64 -6.07 -8.36
N ILE A 162 -21.30 -7.12 -9.10
CA ILE A 162 -21.95 -7.45 -10.38
C ILE A 162 -22.95 -8.60 -10.21
N PRO A 163 -24.15 -8.51 -10.83
CA PRO A 163 -25.10 -9.62 -10.92
C PRO A 163 -24.46 -10.88 -11.54
N GLN A 164 -24.84 -12.06 -11.04
CA GLN A 164 -24.20 -13.33 -11.40
C GLN A 164 -24.33 -13.69 -12.88
N ASP A 165 -25.46 -13.33 -13.49
CA ASP A 165 -25.75 -13.46 -14.91
C ASP A 165 -24.78 -12.68 -15.80
N LEU A 166 -24.21 -11.59 -15.29
CA LEU A 166 -23.25 -10.76 -16.01
C LEU A 166 -21.79 -11.17 -15.79
N TRP A 167 -21.49 -12.10 -14.88
CA TRP A 167 -20.12 -12.48 -14.57
C TRP A 167 -19.39 -13.07 -15.78
N ILE A 168 -19.96 -14.09 -16.41
CA ILE A 168 -19.34 -14.75 -17.56
C ILE A 168 -19.17 -13.77 -18.72
N PRO A 169 -20.21 -13.09 -19.24
CA PRO A 169 -20.03 -12.22 -20.39
C PRO A 169 -19.01 -11.10 -20.16
N MET A 170 -18.92 -10.55 -18.94
CA MET A 170 -17.91 -9.53 -18.61
C MET A 170 -16.50 -10.11 -18.44
N LEU A 171 -16.36 -11.27 -17.78
CA LEU A 171 -15.06 -11.92 -17.54
C LEU A 171 -14.55 -12.70 -18.75
N SER A 172 -15.36 -12.89 -19.80
CA SER A 172 -14.95 -13.52 -21.06
C SER A 172 -14.74 -12.51 -22.19
N ASP A 173 -14.99 -11.21 -21.97
CA ASP A 173 -14.82 -10.19 -23.01
C ASP A 173 -13.33 -10.07 -23.41
N PRO A 174 -12.97 -10.39 -24.67
CA PRO A 174 -11.57 -10.41 -25.09
C PRO A 174 -10.88 -9.05 -24.98
N LEU A 175 -11.60 -7.95 -25.19
CA LEU A 175 -11.03 -6.60 -25.10
C LEU A 175 -10.70 -6.26 -23.65
N SER A 176 -11.66 -6.42 -22.75
CA SER A 176 -11.46 -6.16 -21.32
C SER A 176 -10.33 -7.01 -20.73
N LEU A 177 -10.29 -8.30 -21.06
CA LEU A 177 -9.21 -9.20 -20.65
C LEU A 177 -7.87 -8.80 -21.25
N GLY A 178 -7.82 -8.50 -22.55
CA GLY A 178 -6.60 -8.12 -23.25
C GLY A 178 -5.95 -6.89 -22.64
N TYR A 179 -6.72 -5.82 -22.41
CA TYR A 179 -6.21 -4.61 -21.74
C TYR A 179 -5.86 -4.89 -20.28
N GLY A 180 -6.74 -5.56 -19.53
CA GLY A 180 -6.54 -5.84 -18.11
C GLY A 180 -5.28 -6.66 -17.82
N VAL A 181 -5.11 -7.79 -18.52
CA VAL A 181 -3.93 -8.64 -18.40
C VAL A 181 -2.66 -7.92 -18.87
N SER A 182 -2.76 -7.08 -19.91
CA SER A 182 -1.62 -6.26 -20.35
C SER A 182 -1.11 -5.35 -19.23
N PHE A 183 -2.00 -4.68 -18.48
CA PHE A 183 -1.58 -3.85 -17.35
C PHE A 183 -0.96 -4.66 -16.21
N MET A 184 -1.43 -5.88 -15.94
CA MET A 184 -0.81 -6.76 -14.95
C MET A 184 0.60 -7.18 -15.38
N ILE A 185 0.80 -7.48 -16.67
CA ILE A 185 2.12 -7.76 -17.24
C ILE A 185 3.01 -6.54 -17.15
N ILE A 186 2.53 -5.35 -17.52
CA ILE A 186 3.30 -4.10 -17.43
C ILE A 186 3.73 -3.83 -15.99
N ALA A 187 2.82 -3.96 -15.02
CA ALA A 187 3.15 -3.79 -13.60
C ALA A 187 4.23 -4.79 -13.15
N SER A 188 4.18 -6.01 -13.68
CA SER A 188 5.16 -7.06 -13.37
C SER A 188 6.54 -6.77 -13.97
N VAL A 189 6.58 -6.36 -15.24
CA VAL A 189 7.80 -5.95 -15.95
C VAL A 189 8.39 -4.72 -15.28
N TRP A 190 7.58 -3.72 -14.95
CA TRP A 190 8.00 -2.52 -14.23
C TRP A 190 8.61 -2.87 -12.88
N SER A 191 7.97 -3.76 -12.11
CA SER A 191 8.51 -4.26 -10.85
C SER A 191 9.90 -4.88 -11.04
N TYR A 192 10.06 -5.76 -12.03
CA TYR A 192 11.34 -6.37 -12.34
C TYR A 192 12.42 -5.38 -12.76
N LEU A 193 12.08 -4.40 -13.61
CA LEU A 193 13.01 -3.39 -14.09
C LEU A 193 13.46 -2.46 -12.95
N THR A 194 12.52 -2.01 -12.13
CA THR A 194 12.83 -1.11 -10.99
C THR A 194 13.67 -1.80 -9.92
N ASP A 195 13.48 -3.09 -9.68
CA ASP A 195 14.34 -3.86 -8.77
C ASP A 195 15.80 -3.87 -9.23
N ARG A 196 16.04 -3.84 -10.54
CA ARG A 196 17.38 -3.85 -11.14
C ARG A 196 17.94 -2.46 -11.42
N ALA A 197 17.16 -1.41 -11.24
CA ALA A 197 17.54 -0.04 -11.62
C ALA A 197 18.81 0.45 -10.92
N GLY A 198 19.09 -0.01 -9.71
CA GLY A 198 20.30 0.37 -8.96
C GLY A 198 21.57 -0.42 -9.32
N ARG A 199 21.54 -1.38 -10.25
CA ARG A 199 22.71 -2.19 -10.60
C ARG A 199 23.74 -1.42 -11.44
N PRO A 200 25.06 -1.69 -11.27
CA PRO A 200 25.66 -2.65 -10.33
C PRO A 200 25.84 -2.10 -8.91
N GLY A 201 25.52 -0.81 -8.69
CA GLY A 201 25.67 -0.14 -7.40
C GLY A 201 24.81 -0.70 -6.26
N MET A 202 23.84 -1.58 -6.53
CA MET A 202 23.14 -2.40 -5.54
C MET A 202 22.63 -3.71 -6.11
N GLU A 203 22.54 -4.76 -5.26
CA GLU A 203 22.05 -6.09 -5.66
C GLU A 203 20.58 -6.03 -6.07
N SER A 204 19.77 -5.31 -5.29
CA SER A 204 18.33 -5.12 -5.47
C SER A 204 17.88 -3.77 -4.89
N THR A 205 17.24 -2.96 -5.73
CA THR A 205 16.60 -1.71 -5.31
C THR A 205 15.46 -1.99 -4.33
N HIS A 206 14.66 -3.04 -4.58
CA HIS A 206 13.51 -3.34 -3.73
C HIS A 206 13.93 -3.77 -2.33
N LYS A 207 14.95 -4.62 -2.19
CA LYS A 207 15.53 -4.98 -0.88
C LYS A 207 15.98 -3.74 -0.11
N THR A 208 16.67 -2.82 -0.79
CA THR A 208 17.15 -1.57 -0.16
C THR A 208 15.99 -0.70 0.32
N ILE A 209 14.94 -0.55 -0.49
CA ILE A 209 13.71 0.16 -0.10
C ILE A 209 13.02 -0.54 1.08
N GLN A 210 12.92 -1.87 1.06
CA GLN A 210 12.32 -2.67 2.14
C GLN A 210 13.08 -2.51 3.45
N ALA A 211 14.42 -2.55 3.40
CA ALA A 211 15.29 -2.35 4.56
C ALA A 211 15.13 -0.93 5.14
N TYR A 212 15.13 0.09 4.29
CA TYR A 212 14.88 1.47 4.70
C TYR A 212 13.49 1.66 5.32
N LEU A 213 12.47 1.07 4.72
CA LEU A 213 11.11 1.15 5.20
C LEU A 213 10.90 0.41 6.53
N ALA A 214 11.63 -0.69 6.75
CA ALA A 214 11.61 -1.43 8.00
C ALA A 214 12.36 -0.70 9.12
N SER A 215 13.47 -0.01 8.80
CA SER A 215 14.22 0.77 9.79
C SER A 215 13.42 1.96 10.32
N GLN A 216 12.52 2.54 9.51
CA GLN A 216 11.53 3.51 10.00
C GLN A 216 10.56 2.92 11.04
N GLY A 217 10.34 1.61 11.00
CA GLY A 217 9.56 0.85 11.98
C GLY A 217 10.38 0.29 13.15
N ASN A 218 11.62 0.77 13.34
CA ASN A 218 12.61 0.28 14.32
C ASN A 218 13.13 -1.16 14.08
N ASP A 219 13.01 -1.70 12.87
CA ASP A 219 13.69 -2.95 12.48
C ASP A 219 14.90 -2.62 11.59
N PHE A 220 16.09 -2.60 12.19
CA PHE A 220 17.35 -2.23 11.53
C PHE A 220 18.08 -3.42 10.91
N THR A 221 17.67 -4.66 11.21
CA THR A 221 18.39 -5.90 10.88
C THR A 221 18.77 -6.00 9.40
N GLU A 222 17.81 -5.75 8.51
CA GLU A 222 18.01 -5.87 7.05
C GLU A 222 18.82 -4.70 6.49
N ALA A 223 18.77 -3.53 7.12
CA ALA A 223 19.59 -2.38 6.74
C ALA A 223 21.05 -2.60 7.15
N GLU A 224 21.28 -3.10 8.37
CA GLU A 224 22.60 -3.49 8.87
C GLU A 224 23.21 -4.58 8.01
N GLU A 225 22.47 -5.65 7.67
CA GLU A 225 22.97 -6.72 6.80
C GLU A 225 23.41 -6.20 5.42
N ILE A 226 22.65 -5.28 4.82
CA ILE A 226 23.01 -4.66 3.53
C ILE A 226 24.27 -3.79 3.65
N MET A 227 24.45 -3.10 4.78
CA MET A 227 25.64 -2.29 5.07
C MET A 227 26.87 -3.17 5.32
N GLU A 228 26.73 -4.21 6.14
CA GLU A 228 27.78 -5.18 6.45
C GLU A 228 28.32 -5.86 5.20
N GLN A 229 27.45 -6.30 4.28
CA GLN A 229 27.86 -6.93 3.01
C GLN A 229 28.73 -6.02 2.12
N ARG A 230 28.71 -4.70 2.36
CA ARG A 230 29.51 -3.71 1.63
C ARG A 230 30.62 -3.08 2.46
N SER A 231 30.62 -3.37 3.75
CA SER A 231 31.67 -2.94 4.65
C SER A 231 32.99 -3.59 4.21
N ASN A 232 34.08 -2.86 4.34
CA ASN A 232 35.43 -3.39 4.19
C ASN A 232 36.10 -3.34 5.55
N GLU A 233 36.89 -4.36 5.89
CA GLU A 233 37.67 -4.36 7.13
C GLU A 233 38.54 -3.09 7.19
N THR A 234 38.22 -2.21 8.14
CA THR A 234 38.94 -0.96 8.34
C THR A 234 39.36 -0.85 9.80
N LYS A 235 40.61 -0.43 10.03
CA LYS A 235 41.08 -0.13 11.39
C LYS A 235 40.44 1.17 11.86
N VAL A 236 39.49 1.08 12.76
CA VAL A 236 38.93 2.22 13.50
C VAL A 236 39.76 2.52 14.73
N SER A 237 40.21 3.76 14.88
CA SER A 237 40.90 4.20 16.08
C SER A 237 39.90 4.81 17.08
N THR A 238 40.15 4.61 18.37
CA THR A 238 39.41 5.31 19.43
C THR A 238 40.37 6.24 20.12
N SER A 239 40.15 7.54 19.95
CA SER A 239 40.97 8.56 20.60
C SER A 239 40.35 8.93 21.95
N GLN A 240 41.19 9.15 22.95
CA GLN A 240 40.75 9.59 24.27
C GLN A 240 41.46 10.87 24.66
N ILE A 241 40.69 11.91 24.98
CA ILE A 241 41.19 13.15 25.57
C ILE A 241 41.01 13.06 27.08
N ARG A 242 42.13 13.12 27.82
CA ARG A 242 42.15 13.12 29.28
C ARG A 242 42.51 14.51 29.79
N LEU A 243 41.61 15.12 30.56
CA LEU A 243 41.82 16.39 31.25
C LEU A 243 41.81 16.14 32.76
N SER A 244 42.93 16.41 33.44
CA SER A 244 43.05 16.26 34.89
C SER A 244 43.45 17.57 35.53
N ALA A 245 42.82 17.93 36.64
CA ALA A 245 43.25 19.07 37.45
C ALA A 245 44.65 18.82 38.05
N SER A 246 45.45 19.87 38.24
CA SER A 246 46.86 19.81 38.68
C SER A 246 47.09 19.07 40.01
N ASN A 247 46.04 18.98 40.82
CA ASN A 247 45.94 18.33 42.12
C ASN A 247 45.36 16.91 42.06
N GLY A 248 45.11 16.36 40.86
CA GLY A 248 44.69 14.97 40.64
C GLY A 248 43.26 14.61 41.09
N GLN A 249 42.53 15.53 41.73
CA GLN A 249 41.22 15.24 42.35
C GLN A 249 40.03 15.25 41.39
N LYS A 250 40.15 15.87 40.21
CA LYS A 250 39.10 15.88 39.18
C LYS A 250 39.68 15.45 37.85
N GLU A 251 39.08 14.40 37.29
CA GLU A 251 39.46 13.84 36.01
C GLU A 251 38.24 13.81 35.09
N PHE A 252 38.39 14.39 33.91
CA PHE A 252 37.43 14.34 32.83
C PHE A 252 38.04 13.57 31.67
N ARG A 253 37.27 12.63 31.11
CA ARG A 253 37.66 11.81 29.96
C ARG A 253 36.61 11.99 28.87
N MET A 254 37.05 12.40 27.70
CA MET A 254 36.24 12.38 26.48
C MET A 254 36.74 11.26 25.59
N VAL A 255 35.85 10.35 25.21
CA VAL A 255 36.14 9.26 24.27
C VAL A 255 35.57 9.65 22.92
N LEU A 256 36.42 9.65 21.89
CA LEU A 256 36.10 9.99 20.52
C LEU A 256 36.34 8.75 19.66
N PRO A 257 35.34 7.85 19.53
CA PRO A 257 35.45 6.71 18.62
C PRO A 257 35.40 7.20 17.17
N GLU A 258 36.30 6.69 16.32
CA GLU A 258 36.08 6.79 14.87
C GLU A 258 34.91 5.91 14.46
N ILE A 259 34.12 6.41 13.51
CA ILE A 259 32.96 5.70 12.96
C ILE A 259 33.48 4.80 11.84
N HIS A 260 33.14 3.51 11.89
CA HIS A 260 33.46 2.59 10.80
C HIS A 260 32.73 3.03 9.52
N PRO A 261 33.38 3.10 8.35
CA PRO A 261 32.79 3.63 7.13
C PRO A 261 31.73 2.72 6.46
N GLY A 262 31.23 1.70 7.15
CA GLY A 262 30.24 0.74 6.63
C GLY A 262 29.94 -0.33 7.65
#